data_AF-A0A258ADM6-F1
#
_entry.id   AF-A0A258ADM6-F1
#
_cell.length_a   1.000
_cell.length_b   1.000
_cell.length_c   1.000
_cell.angle_alpha   90.00
_cell.angle_beta   90.00
_cell.angle_gamma   90.00
#
_symmetry.space_group_name_H-M   'P 1'
#
loop_
_entity.id
_entity.type
_entity.pdbx_description
1 polymer ?
#
loop_
_entity_poly.entity_id
_entity_poly.type
_entity_poly.pdbx_seq_one_letter_code
_entity_poly.pdbx_strand_id
1 'polypeptide(L)'
;DSGTISRRNGIIVSHLAQEFVLDDEASVIDNVRAGASALLEMVERYESGDYKGDQEEDLLHQIQMHDGWGVETRISTAMNELGLPAADRIVNGLSGGEKRRVALARALVSQPDLLLLDEPTNHLDAESIEWLEIFLRDFTGAVLFVTHDRYFLDRVATRIIEIDDSRIYSHPGNYSDFLESKAIRESVEANSERRRQSFLRHELEFVRAGVRGRGTKQRSRLDEYDRVAAIDAPEAELVMDLIIPPASALANTIIDAVEIGAHINDRWLFSHLNLSFEAGSCTGIIGRNGLGKTTLLRMLMGQQAPNEGKVTIGKRTVFNYVDQQRLLLNPENSVMEEVAGPMSEFVQ
;
A
#
# COMPACT_ATOMS: atom_id res chain seq x y z
N ASP A 1 -2.78 -14.78 -22.61
CA ASP A 1 -2.50 -16.18 -22.19
C ASP A 1 -1.36 -16.86 -22.97
N SER A 2 -0.39 -16.10 -23.49
CA SER A 2 0.80 -16.66 -24.14
C SER A 2 2.04 -16.41 -23.28
N GLY A 3 2.93 -17.39 -23.18
CA GLY A 3 4.21 -17.29 -22.46
C GLY A 3 4.49 -18.51 -21.59
N THR A 4 5.69 -18.58 -21.02
CA THR A 4 6.13 -19.66 -20.12
C THR A 4 6.75 -19.08 -18.87
N ILE A 5 6.23 -19.47 -17.70
CA ILE A 5 6.85 -19.15 -16.40
C ILE A 5 7.69 -20.36 -16.00
N SER A 6 9.01 -20.21 -15.95
CA SER A 6 9.91 -21.22 -15.42
C SER A 6 10.33 -20.85 -14.00
N ARG A 7 10.14 -21.78 -13.06
CA ARG A 7 10.63 -21.65 -11.69
C ARG A 7 11.75 -22.66 -11.46
N ARG A 8 12.80 -22.26 -10.75
CA ARG A 8 13.83 -23.20 -10.30
C ARG A 8 13.20 -24.14 -9.27
N ASN A 9 13.47 -25.44 -9.37
CA ASN A 9 12.98 -26.41 -8.39
C ASN A 9 13.63 -26.15 -7.02
N GLY A 10 12.83 -26.28 -5.96
CA GLY A 10 13.30 -26.19 -4.58
C GLY A 10 13.40 -24.77 -4.00
N ILE A 11 12.93 -23.73 -4.71
CA ILE A 11 12.86 -22.38 -4.11
C ILE A 11 11.74 -22.29 -3.09
N ILE A 12 12.03 -21.69 -1.95
CA ILE A 12 11.04 -21.32 -0.94
C ILE A 12 10.47 -19.95 -1.33
N VAL A 13 9.16 -19.88 -1.53
CA VAL A 13 8.46 -18.64 -1.86
C VAL A 13 7.49 -18.31 -0.75
N SER A 14 7.58 -17.10 -0.21
CA SER A 14 6.59 -16.58 0.73
C SER A 14 5.81 -15.46 0.09
N HIS A 15 4.51 -15.38 0.40
CA HIS A 15 3.60 -14.44 -0.24
C HIS A 15 2.62 -13.83 0.77
N LEU A 16 2.58 -12.51 0.81
CA LEU A 16 1.53 -11.73 1.45
C LEU A 16 0.58 -11.18 0.37
N ALA A 17 -0.54 -11.85 0.17
CA ALA A 17 -1.61 -11.41 -0.74
C ALA A 17 -2.46 -10.30 -0.12
N GLN A 18 -3.12 -9.46 -0.93
CA GLN A 18 -4.12 -8.49 -0.46
C GLN A 18 -5.26 -9.16 0.34
N GLU A 19 -5.77 -10.28 -0.16
CA GLU A 19 -6.65 -11.19 0.57
C GLU A 19 -5.84 -12.37 1.11
N PHE A 20 -5.79 -12.52 2.42
CA PHE A 20 -5.01 -13.54 3.09
C PHE A 20 -5.87 -14.30 4.09
N VAL A 21 -5.52 -15.56 4.32
CA VAL A 21 -6.18 -16.44 5.29
C VAL A 21 -5.20 -16.70 6.44
N LEU A 22 -5.69 -16.45 7.65
CA LEU A 22 -5.08 -16.89 8.90
C LEU A 22 -5.95 -18.00 9.48
N ASP A 23 -5.36 -18.85 10.32
CA ASP A 23 -6.14 -19.77 11.14
C ASP A 23 -6.79 -18.96 12.27
N ASP A 24 -8.12 -18.79 12.18
CA ASP A 24 -8.90 -18.00 13.12
C ASP A 24 -8.97 -18.65 14.52
N GLU A 25 -8.81 -19.98 14.62
CA GLU A 25 -8.83 -20.71 15.89
C GLU A 25 -7.47 -20.74 16.58
N ALA A 26 -6.38 -20.57 15.83
CA ALA A 26 -5.03 -20.54 16.36
C ALA A 26 -4.66 -19.19 17.00
N SER A 27 -3.64 -19.22 17.85
CA SER A 27 -3.08 -18.01 18.46
C SER A 27 -2.30 -17.17 17.45
N VAL A 28 -1.98 -15.93 17.82
CA VAL A 28 -1.11 -15.04 17.02
C VAL A 28 0.24 -15.70 16.78
N ILE A 29 0.88 -16.25 17.81
CA ILE A 29 2.20 -16.86 17.65
C ILE A 29 2.18 -18.11 16.79
N ASP A 30 1.12 -18.93 16.90
CA ASP A 30 0.99 -20.14 16.09
C ASP A 30 0.81 -19.80 14.61
N ASN A 31 0.03 -18.76 14.31
CA ASN A 31 -0.10 -18.25 12.95
C ASN A 31 1.23 -17.73 12.39
N VAL A 32 2.05 -17.05 13.20
CA VAL A 32 3.37 -16.59 12.77
C VAL A 32 4.32 -17.77 12.56
N ARG A 33 4.37 -18.73 13.50
CA ARG A 33 5.17 -19.96 13.40
C ARG A 33 4.80 -20.80 12.19
N ALA A 34 3.52 -20.84 11.82
CA ALA A 34 3.06 -21.56 10.63
C ALA A 34 3.75 -21.08 9.34
N GLY A 35 4.23 -19.83 9.29
CA GLY A 35 5.02 -19.32 8.16
C GLY A 35 6.39 -19.98 8.04
N ALA A 36 6.99 -20.39 9.15
CA ALA A 36 8.30 -21.02 9.21
C ALA A 36 8.22 -22.53 9.54
N SER A 37 7.05 -23.17 9.41
CA SER A 37 6.85 -24.56 9.86
C SER A 37 7.82 -25.53 9.20
N ALA A 38 8.02 -25.44 7.89
CA ALA A 38 8.96 -26.30 7.17
C ALA A 38 10.40 -26.16 7.68
N LEU A 39 10.82 -24.95 8.05
CA LEU A 39 12.15 -24.69 8.58
C LEU A 39 12.29 -25.17 10.03
N LEU A 40 11.25 -24.99 10.85
CA LEU A 40 11.18 -25.53 12.21
C LEU A 40 11.22 -27.06 12.21
N GLU A 41 10.45 -27.70 11.31
CA GLU A 41 10.47 -29.15 11.11
C GLU A 41 11.86 -29.65 10.67
N MET A 42 12.56 -28.92 9.79
CA MET A 42 13.93 -29.25 9.39
C MET A 42 14.89 -29.22 10.59
N VAL A 43 14.79 -28.19 11.44
CA VAL A 43 15.62 -28.05 12.64
C VAL A 43 15.33 -29.17 13.63
N GLU A 44 14.05 -29.44 13.93
CA GLU A 44 13.65 -30.53 14.84
C GLU A 44 14.11 -31.89 14.33
N ARG A 45 13.97 -32.13 13.02
CA ARG A 45 14.45 -33.35 12.36
C ARG A 45 15.97 -33.52 12.50
N TYR A 46 16.73 -32.43 12.37
CA TYR A 46 18.17 -32.43 12.55
C TYR A 46 18.56 -32.68 14.02
N GLU A 47 17.89 -32.04 14.98
CA GLU A 47 18.18 -32.21 16.41
C GLU A 47 17.80 -33.60 16.94
N SER A 48 16.71 -34.18 16.43
CA SER A 48 16.24 -35.52 16.81
C SER A 48 17.02 -36.66 16.15
N GLY A 49 17.80 -36.38 15.11
CA GLY A 49 18.50 -37.40 14.33
C GLY A 49 17.59 -38.18 13.38
N ASP A 50 16.37 -37.70 13.08
CA ASP A 50 15.41 -38.36 12.19
C ASP A 50 15.74 -38.15 10.70
N TYR A 51 16.98 -38.46 10.31
CA TYR A 51 17.44 -38.40 8.93
C TYR A 51 18.40 -39.55 8.63
N LYS A 52 18.52 -39.87 7.34
CA LYS A 52 19.53 -40.83 6.89
C LYS A 52 20.88 -40.13 6.79
N GLY A 53 21.98 -40.83 7.04
CA GLY A 53 23.33 -40.22 7.06
C GLY A 53 23.76 -39.58 5.74
N ASP A 54 23.15 -39.94 4.61
CA ASP A 54 23.34 -39.30 3.31
C ASP A 54 22.56 -37.97 3.15
N GLN A 55 21.63 -37.67 4.06
CA GLN A 55 20.80 -36.46 4.07
C GLN A 55 21.28 -35.41 5.08
N GLU A 56 22.23 -35.76 5.95
CA GLU A 56 22.69 -34.89 7.04
C GLU A 56 23.29 -33.58 6.53
N GLU A 57 24.20 -33.66 5.55
CA GLU A 57 24.89 -32.52 4.98
C GLU A 57 23.92 -31.57 4.24
N ASP A 58 23.00 -32.15 3.45
CA ASP A 58 21.97 -31.40 2.74
C ASP A 58 21.00 -30.69 3.71
N LEU A 59 20.57 -31.38 4.77
CA LEU A 59 19.68 -30.83 5.79
C LEU A 59 20.36 -29.68 6.55
N LEU A 60 21.61 -29.87 6.98
CA LEU A 60 22.37 -28.84 7.66
C LEU A 60 22.60 -27.62 6.76
N HIS A 61 22.90 -27.84 5.48
CA HIS A 61 23.07 -26.77 4.50
C HIS A 61 21.79 -25.96 4.32
N GLN A 62 20.61 -26.60 4.20
CA GLN A 62 19.32 -25.90 4.10
C GLN A 62 19.02 -25.09 5.36
N ILE A 63 19.25 -25.66 6.56
CA ILE A 63 19.07 -24.95 7.82
C ILE A 63 19.98 -23.71 7.86
N GLN A 64 21.24 -23.81 7.44
CA GLN A 64 22.16 -22.67 7.42
C GLN A 64 21.76 -21.60 6.39
N MET A 65 21.35 -22.00 5.17
CA MET A 65 20.96 -21.04 4.12
C MET A 65 19.76 -20.17 4.52
N HIS A 66 18.81 -20.73 5.26
CA HIS A 66 17.61 -20.02 5.73
C HIS A 66 17.69 -19.57 7.20
N ASP A 67 18.89 -19.59 7.78
CA ASP A 67 19.15 -19.22 9.18
C ASP A 67 18.16 -19.90 10.16
N GLY A 68 17.94 -21.21 10.00
CA GLY A 68 16.94 -21.97 10.75
C GLY A 68 17.11 -21.91 12.27
N TRP A 69 18.34 -21.77 12.75
CA TRP A 69 18.64 -21.61 14.19
C TRP A 69 18.13 -20.27 14.76
N GLY A 70 17.99 -19.24 13.92
CA GLY A 70 17.52 -17.91 14.31
C GLY A 70 16.00 -17.73 14.26
N VAL A 71 15.23 -18.75 13.88
CA VAL A 71 13.77 -18.62 13.62
C VAL A 71 13.00 -18.05 14.80
N GLU A 72 13.21 -18.58 16.02
CA GLU A 72 12.47 -18.12 17.21
C GLU A 72 12.81 -16.65 17.57
N THR A 73 14.06 -16.25 17.37
CA THR A 73 14.48 -14.84 17.55
C THR A 73 13.86 -13.94 16.48
N ARG A 74 13.81 -14.38 15.21
CA ARG A 74 13.13 -13.65 14.13
C ARG A 74 11.65 -13.50 14.39
N ILE A 75 10.97 -14.54 14.85
CA ILE A 75 9.55 -14.50 15.21
C ILE A 75 9.33 -13.45 16.30
N SER A 76 10.11 -13.51 17.38
CA SER A 76 10.00 -12.56 18.49
C SER A 76 10.24 -11.12 18.06
N THR A 77 11.25 -10.91 17.20
CA THR A 77 11.60 -9.59 16.65
C THR A 77 10.48 -9.07 15.75
N ALA A 78 10.03 -9.86 14.78
CA ALA A 78 8.95 -9.48 13.87
C ALA A 78 7.65 -9.16 14.62
N MET A 79 7.31 -9.94 15.64
CA MET A 79 6.14 -9.68 16.49
C MET A 79 6.23 -8.34 17.22
N ASN A 80 7.40 -8.01 17.77
CA ASN A 80 7.62 -6.76 18.49
C ASN A 80 7.60 -5.54 17.55
N GLU A 81 8.40 -5.60 16.49
CA GLU A 81 8.65 -4.47 15.57
C GLU A 81 7.43 -4.15 14.71
N LEU A 82 6.64 -5.16 14.33
CA LEU A 82 5.35 -4.96 13.64
C LEU A 82 4.18 -4.70 14.61
N GLY A 83 4.43 -4.59 15.92
CA GLY A 83 3.39 -4.28 16.91
C GLY A 83 2.22 -5.26 16.86
N LEU A 84 2.51 -6.56 16.88
CA LEU A 84 1.49 -7.60 16.91
C LEU A 84 0.75 -7.62 18.27
N PRO A 85 -0.49 -8.13 18.30
CA PRO A 85 -1.18 -8.40 19.55
C PRO A 85 -0.44 -9.44 20.40
N ALA A 86 -0.90 -9.64 21.65
CA ALA A 86 -0.36 -10.64 22.55
C ALA A 86 -0.28 -12.03 21.88
N ALA A 87 0.83 -12.73 22.10
CA ALA A 87 1.17 -13.97 21.42
C ALA A 87 0.09 -15.06 21.55
N ASP A 88 -0.53 -15.16 22.73
CA ASP A 88 -1.57 -16.11 23.11
C ASP A 88 -2.99 -15.70 22.67
N ARG A 89 -3.16 -14.49 22.12
CA ARG A 89 -4.47 -14.02 21.66
C ARG A 89 -4.91 -14.78 20.42
N ILE A 90 -6.18 -15.20 20.40
CA ILE A 90 -6.79 -15.88 19.25
C ILE A 90 -7.04 -14.90 18.10
N VAL A 91 -6.76 -15.34 16.86
CA VAL A 91 -6.80 -14.47 15.68
C VAL A 91 -8.22 -14.04 15.29
N ASN A 92 -9.25 -14.85 15.53
CA ASN A 92 -10.64 -14.52 15.18
C ASN A 92 -11.08 -13.11 15.65
N GLY A 93 -10.67 -12.72 16.86
CA GLY A 93 -11.03 -11.44 17.48
C GLY A 93 -10.14 -10.24 17.12
N LEU A 94 -9.28 -10.36 16.12
CA LEU A 94 -8.38 -9.29 15.67
C LEU A 94 -9.03 -8.41 14.61
N SER A 95 -8.72 -7.11 14.66
CA SER A 95 -9.05 -6.16 13.59
C SER A 95 -8.34 -6.52 12.28
N GLY A 96 -8.88 -6.08 11.13
CA GLY A 96 -8.25 -6.35 9.83
C GLY A 96 -6.79 -5.88 9.74
N GLY A 97 -6.47 -4.74 10.35
CA GLY A 97 -5.09 -4.24 10.45
C GLY A 97 -4.20 -5.12 11.34
N GLU A 98 -4.70 -5.60 12.50
CA GLU A 98 -3.95 -6.57 13.32
C GLU A 98 -3.73 -7.88 12.55
N LYS A 99 -4.76 -8.43 11.89
CA LYS A 99 -4.64 -9.64 11.04
C LYS A 99 -3.61 -9.42 9.92
N ARG A 100 -3.58 -8.24 9.30
CA ARG A 100 -2.59 -7.90 8.25
C ARG A 100 -1.17 -7.95 8.78
N ARG A 101 -0.91 -7.39 9.97
CA ARG A 101 0.42 -7.41 10.59
C ARG A 101 0.85 -8.83 10.99
N VAL A 102 -0.08 -9.67 11.45
CA VAL A 102 0.17 -11.11 11.69
C VAL A 102 0.54 -11.83 10.39
N ALA A 103 -0.20 -11.60 9.31
CA ALA A 103 0.09 -12.19 8.01
C ALA A 103 1.43 -11.73 7.43
N LEU A 104 1.77 -10.45 7.61
CA LEU A 104 3.08 -9.92 7.23
C LEU A 104 4.19 -10.59 8.03
N ALA A 105 4.09 -10.64 9.37
CA ALA A 105 5.06 -11.32 10.22
C ALA A 105 5.25 -12.79 9.78
N ARG A 106 4.15 -13.53 9.57
CA ARG A 106 4.15 -14.89 9.04
C ARG A 106 4.93 -15.00 7.72
N ALA A 107 4.76 -14.05 6.81
CA ALA A 107 5.46 -14.07 5.52
C ALA A 107 6.96 -13.79 5.65
N LEU A 108 7.39 -12.96 6.60
CA LEU A 108 8.78 -12.53 6.77
C LEU A 108 9.64 -13.56 7.53
N VAL A 109 9.07 -14.24 8.54
CA VAL A 109 9.83 -15.14 9.43
C VAL A 109 10.39 -16.38 8.72
N SER A 110 9.80 -16.74 7.58
CA SER A 110 10.15 -17.94 6.80
C SER A 110 11.44 -17.80 6.00
N GLN A 111 12.06 -16.61 5.95
CA GLN A 111 13.28 -16.29 5.18
C GLN A 111 13.35 -16.99 3.80
N PRO A 112 12.38 -16.71 2.90
CA PRO A 112 12.26 -17.40 1.63
C PRO A 112 13.37 -16.99 0.65
N ASP A 113 13.54 -17.75 -0.45
CA ASP A 113 14.37 -17.31 -1.58
C ASP A 113 13.70 -16.16 -2.35
N LEU A 114 12.37 -16.14 -2.38
CA LEU A 114 11.56 -15.11 -3.02
C LEU A 114 10.42 -14.68 -2.10
N LEU A 115 10.38 -13.39 -1.79
CA LEU A 115 9.33 -12.76 -1.01
C LEU A 115 8.43 -11.92 -1.93
N LEU A 116 7.13 -12.22 -1.93
CA LEU A 116 6.11 -11.51 -2.68
C LEU A 116 5.23 -10.73 -1.70
N LEU A 117 5.20 -9.40 -1.80
CA LEU A 117 4.44 -8.55 -0.88
C LEU A 117 3.47 -7.65 -1.63
N ASP A 118 2.19 -7.86 -1.43
CA ASP A 118 1.16 -6.94 -1.88
C ASP A 118 0.88 -5.91 -0.77
N GLU A 119 0.98 -4.62 -1.05
CA GLU A 119 0.75 -3.50 -0.11
C GLU A 119 1.19 -3.78 1.35
N PRO A 120 2.51 -3.93 1.61
CA PRO A 120 3.01 -4.32 2.91
C PRO A 120 3.05 -3.18 3.93
N THR A 121 3.05 -1.92 3.48
CA THR A 121 3.08 -0.72 4.33
C THR A 121 1.71 -0.37 4.93
N ASN A 122 0.63 -0.94 4.37
CA ASN A 122 -0.73 -0.67 4.83
C ASN A 122 -0.94 -1.17 6.27
N HIS A 123 -1.58 -0.31 7.08
CA HIS A 123 -1.87 -0.55 8.50
C HIS A 123 -0.64 -0.68 9.40
N LEU A 124 0.55 -0.29 8.93
CA LEU A 124 1.75 -0.10 9.75
C LEU A 124 1.83 1.34 10.27
N ASP A 125 2.50 1.52 11.41
CA ASP A 125 2.91 2.84 11.86
C ASP A 125 4.32 3.17 11.33
N ALA A 126 4.78 4.40 11.54
CA ALA A 126 6.04 4.87 10.97
C ALA A 126 7.26 4.05 11.43
N GLU A 127 7.27 3.63 12.70
CA GLU A 127 8.34 2.79 13.26
C GLU A 127 8.36 1.40 12.62
N SER A 128 7.19 0.76 12.48
CA SER A 128 7.08 -0.54 11.79
C SER A 128 7.45 -0.45 10.30
N ILE A 129 7.16 0.67 9.63
CA ILE A 129 7.57 0.90 8.23
C ILE A 129 9.08 1.01 8.14
N GLU A 130 9.71 1.81 9.01
CA GLU A 130 11.16 1.96 9.05
C GLU A 130 11.87 0.63 9.31
N TRP A 131 11.36 -0.18 10.24
CA TRP A 131 11.88 -1.52 10.48
C TRP A 131 11.75 -2.41 9.22
N LEU A 132 10.60 -2.38 8.55
CA LEU A 132 10.37 -3.15 7.33
C LEU A 132 11.32 -2.71 6.20
N GLU A 133 11.59 -1.42 6.06
CA GLU A 133 12.56 -0.90 5.09
C GLU A 133 13.96 -1.45 5.33
N ILE A 134 14.42 -1.47 6.59
CA ILE A 134 15.71 -2.04 6.98
C ILE A 134 15.72 -3.55 6.70
N PHE A 135 14.69 -4.26 7.14
CA PHE A 135 14.56 -5.71 6.94
C PHE A 135 14.66 -6.10 5.46
N LEU A 136 13.92 -5.42 4.57
CA LEU A 136 13.92 -5.74 3.15
C LEU A 136 15.21 -5.34 2.44
N ARG A 137 15.94 -4.34 2.93
CA ARG A 137 17.26 -3.96 2.41
C ARG A 137 18.33 -4.98 2.74
N ASP A 138 18.28 -5.55 3.95
CA ASP A 138 19.23 -6.55 4.42
C ASP A 138 18.84 -7.98 3.99
N PHE A 139 17.65 -8.13 3.43
CA PHE A 139 17.14 -9.42 2.95
C PHE A 139 17.99 -9.95 1.79
N THR A 140 18.50 -11.17 1.95
CA THR A 140 19.41 -11.81 1.00
C THR A 140 18.72 -12.43 -0.21
N GLY A 141 17.42 -12.74 -0.08
CA GLY A 141 16.60 -13.28 -1.17
C GLY A 141 16.11 -12.20 -2.14
N ALA A 142 15.33 -12.62 -3.12
CA ALA A 142 14.66 -11.68 -4.02
C ALA A 142 13.35 -11.17 -3.38
N VAL A 143 13.08 -9.88 -3.49
CA VAL A 143 11.80 -9.28 -3.07
C VAL A 143 11.10 -8.69 -4.29
N LEU A 144 9.83 -9.03 -4.45
CA LEU A 144 8.91 -8.32 -5.36
C LEU A 144 7.76 -7.79 -4.52
N PHE A 145 7.55 -6.49 -4.54
CA PHE A 145 6.47 -5.87 -3.79
C PHE A 145 5.68 -4.86 -4.63
N VAL A 146 4.42 -4.69 -4.27
CA VAL A 146 3.50 -3.70 -4.83
C VAL A 146 3.16 -2.72 -3.72
N THR A 147 3.34 -1.42 -3.96
CA THR A 147 2.88 -0.39 -3.02
C THR A 147 2.61 0.94 -3.70
N HIS A 148 1.69 1.71 -3.14
CA HIS A 148 1.51 3.13 -3.45
C HIS A 148 2.39 4.08 -2.63
N ASP A 149 3.16 3.58 -1.65
CA ASP A 149 4.05 4.41 -0.84
C ASP A 149 5.32 4.80 -1.62
N ARG A 150 5.36 6.08 -2.03
CA ARG A 150 6.47 6.68 -2.78
C ARG A 150 7.78 6.69 -1.99
N TYR A 151 7.72 6.92 -0.68
CA TYR A 151 8.92 6.95 0.16
C TYR A 151 9.49 5.55 0.33
N PHE A 152 8.63 4.55 0.51
CA PHE A 152 9.03 3.15 0.60
C PHE A 152 9.68 2.67 -0.70
N LEU A 153 9.08 2.97 -1.85
CA LEU A 153 9.67 2.66 -3.17
C LEU A 153 11.04 3.33 -3.34
N ASP A 154 11.18 4.59 -2.94
CA ASP A 154 12.43 5.33 -3.08
C ASP A 154 13.56 4.76 -2.22
N ARG A 155 13.23 4.24 -1.03
CA ARG A 155 14.19 3.69 -0.08
C ARG A 155 14.55 2.23 -0.35
N VAL A 156 13.57 1.39 -0.71
CA VAL A 156 13.76 -0.06 -0.78
C VAL A 156 13.98 -0.55 -2.22
N ALA A 157 13.30 0.04 -3.21
CA ALA A 157 13.33 -0.50 -4.57
C ALA A 157 14.68 -0.26 -5.25
N THR A 158 15.21 -1.31 -5.89
CA THR A 158 16.39 -1.25 -6.76
C THR A 158 16.01 -1.22 -8.24
N ARG A 159 14.73 -1.49 -8.53
CA ARG A 159 14.14 -1.52 -9.87
C ARG A 159 12.63 -1.29 -9.76
N ILE A 160 12.09 -0.41 -10.59
CA ILE A 160 10.66 -0.15 -10.70
C ILE A 160 10.09 -0.90 -11.92
N ILE A 161 8.95 -1.55 -11.73
CA ILE A 161 8.17 -2.15 -12.81
C ILE A 161 6.88 -1.34 -12.93
N GLU A 162 6.73 -0.61 -14.03
CA GLU A 162 5.53 0.17 -14.35
C GLU A 162 4.63 -0.65 -15.27
N ILE A 163 3.35 -0.73 -14.94
CA ILE A 163 2.31 -1.31 -15.81
C ILE A 163 1.46 -0.14 -16.29
N ASP A 164 1.48 0.11 -17.60
CA ASP A 164 0.83 1.26 -18.23
C ASP A 164 0.28 0.85 -19.60
N ASP A 165 -1.00 1.11 -19.88
CA ASP A 165 -1.70 0.74 -21.12
C ASP A 165 -1.44 -0.69 -21.62
N SER A 166 -1.59 -1.67 -20.73
CA SER A 166 -1.32 -3.11 -21.01
C SER A 166 0.14 -3.41 -21.41
N ARG A 167 1.06 -2.47 -21.21
CA ARG A 167 2.50 -2.62 -21.39
C ARG A 167 3.20 -2.65 -20.04
N ILE A 168 4.34 -3.33 -19.99
CA ILE A 168 5.17 -3.40 -18.79
C ILE A 168 6.52 -2.79 -19.12
N TYR A 169 6.90 -1.77 -18.36
CA TYR A 169 8.18 -1.10 -18.46
C TYR A 169 9.01 -1.43 -17.21
N SER A 170 10.31 -1.68 -17.40
CA SER A 170 11.22 -1.95 -16.30
C SER A 170 12.31 -0.90 -16.27
N HIS A 171 12.43 -0.24 -15.13
CA HIS A 171 13.33 0.88 -14.91
C HIS A 171 14.32 0.51 -13.80
N PRO A 172 15.64 0.51 -14.06
CA PRO A 172 16.63 0.37 -13.01
C PRO A 172 16.61 1.62 -12.11
N GLY A 173 16.88 1.46 -10.83
CA GLY A 173 16.84 2.55 -9.87
C GLY A 173 15.55 2.59 -9.07
N ASN A 174 15.42 3.64 -8.27
CA ASN A 174 14.33 3.80 -7.31
C ASN A 174 13.16 4.61 -7.90
N TYR A 175 12.21 5.02 -7.05
CA TYR A 175 11.03 5.76 -7.50
C TYR A 175 11.37 7.13 -8.10
N SER A 176 12.33 7.85 -7.53
CA SER A 176 12.76 9.14 -8.06
C SER A 176 13.38 9.01 -9.46
N ASP A 177 14.25 8.01 -9.65
CA ASP A 177 14.88 7.70 -10.96
C ASP A 177 13.82 7.34 -12.02
N PHE A 178 12.78 6.60 -11.59
CA PHE A 178 11.64 6.26 -12.43
C PHE A 178 10.86 7.50 -12.86
N LEU A 179 10.54 8.42 -11.95
CA LEU A 179 9.81 9.65 -12.27
C LEU A 179 10.55 10.51 -13.29
N GLU A 180 11.87 10.63 -13.15
CA GLU A 180 12.69 11.35 -14.13
C GLU A 180 12.65 10.67 -15.50
N SER A 181 12.83 9.35 -15.53
CA SER A 181 12.76 8.55 -16.77
C SER A 181 11.39 8.64 -17.45
N LYS A 182 10.30 8.61 -16.66
CA LYS A 182 8.93 8.76 -17.13
C LYS A 182 8.67 10.15 -17.70
N ALA A 183 9.07 11.21 -17.00
CA ALA A 183 8.93 12.58 -17.49
C ALA A 183 9.67 12.82 -18.82
N ILE A 184 10.87 12.25 -18.97
CA ILE A 184 11.61 12.29 -20.25
C ILE A 184 10.81 11.58 -21.34
N ARG A 185 10.32 10.37 -21.08
CA ARG A 185 9.50 9.57 -22.03
C ARG A 185 8.26 10.34 -22.49
N GLU A 186 7.46 10.83 -21.54
CA GLU A 186 6.25 11.61 -21.80
C GLU A 186 6.56 12.88 -22.60
N SER A 187 7.68 13.56 -22.31
CA SER A 187 8.08 14.75 -23.07
C SER A 187 8.41 14.42 -24.54
N VAL A 188 9.01 13.25 -24.80
CA VAL A 188 9.33 12.78 -26.16
C VAL A 188 8.05 12.40 -26.90
N GLU A 189 7.14 11.69 -26.23
CA GLU A 189 5.84 11.29 -26.76
C GLU A 189 4.94 12.50 -27.05
N ALA A 190 4.85 13.46 -26.13
CA ALA A 190 4.10 14.70 -26.34
C ALA A 190 4.67 15.55 -27.48
N ASN A 191 5.99 15.51 -27.69
CA ASN A 191 6.64 16.21 -28.81
C ASN A 191 6.41 15.49 -30.14
N SER A 192 6.43 14.15 -30.17
CA SER A 192 6.13 13.36 -31.37
C SER A 192 4.68 13.53 -31.79
N GLU A 193 3.74 13.50 -30.84
CA GLU A 193 2.32 13.73 -31.09
C GLU A 193 2.04 15.16 -31.56
N ARG A 194 2.68 16.18 -30.97
CA ARG A 194 2.61 17.56 -31.48
C ARG A 194 3.08 17.68 -32.93
N ARG A 195 4.17 17.00 -33.31
CA ARG A 195 4.66 16.97 -34.70
C ARG A 195 3.67 16.27 -35.62
N ARG A 196 3.10 15.14 -35.19
CA ARG A 196 2.08 14.39 -35.91
C ARG A 196 0.83 15.23 -36.16
N GLN A 197 0.27 15.87 -35.13
CA GLN A 197 -0.89 16.76 -35.28
C GLN A 197 -0.61 17.96 -36.19
N SER A 198 0.59 18.55 -36.08
CA SER A 198 1.00 19.63 -36.97
C SER A 198 1.07 19.15 -38.43
N PHE A 199 1.67 17.98 -38.69
CA PHE A 199 1.72 17.39 -40.03
C PHE A 199 0.32 17.12 -40.59
N LEU A 200 -0.55 16.45 -39.82
CA LEU A 200 -1.92 16.15 -40.24
C LEU A 200 -2.71 17.41 -40.57
N ARG A 201 -2.55 18.48 -39.78
CA ARG A 201 -3.20 19.78 -40.01
C ARG A 201 -2.74 20.44 -41.30
N HIS A 202 -1.42 20.55 -41.51
CA HIS A 202 -0.85 21.16 -42.72
C HIS A 202 -1.24 20.38 -43.98
N GLU A 203 -1.24 19.05 -43.92
CA GLU A 203 -1.61 18.23 -45.07
C GLU A 203 -3.12 18.31 -45.36
N LEU A 204 -3.97 18.34 -44.33
CA LEU A 204 -5.42 18.62 -44.48
C LEU A 204 -5.69 19.99 -45.10
N GLU A 205 -4.97 21.04 -44.67
CA GLU A 205 -5.08 22.38 -45.25
C GLU A 205 -4.65 22.37 -46.72
N PHE A 206 -3.57 21.68 -47.07
CA PHE A 206 -3.12 21.53 -48.46
C PHE A 206 -4.15 20.81 -49.34
N VAL A 207 -4.75 19.72 -48.84
CA VAL A 207 -5.84 19.00 -49.52
C VAL A 207 -7.05 19.91 -49.71
N ARG A 208 -7.44 20.67 -48.68
CA ARG A 208 -8.57 21.62 -48.73
C ARG A 208 -8.32 22.81 -49.66
N ALA A 209 -7.08 23.27 -49.78
CA ALA A 209 -6.69 24.36 -50.68
C ALA A 209 -6.83 24.00 -52.17
N GLY A 210 -7.18 22.75 -52.51
CA GLY A 210 -7.67 22.39 -53.84
C GLY A 210 -6.60 22.45 -54.93
N VAL A 211 -5.35 22.05 -54.62
CA VAL A 211 -4.24 22.05 -55.58
C VAL A 211 -4.54 21.09 -56.74
N ARG A 212 -4.93 21.64 -57.89
CA ARG A 212 -5.23 20.91 -59.13
C ARG A 212 -3.94 20.37 -59.76
N GLY A 213 -3.65 19.09 -59.58
CA GLY A 213 -2.57 18.42 -60.31
C GLY A 213 -2.38 16.95 -59.97
N ARG A 214 -3.13 16.04 -60.63
CA ARG A 214 -3.10 14.57 -60.49
C ARG A 214 -1.76 13.92 -60.86
N GLY A 215 -0.69 14.23 -60.13
CA GLY A 215 0.63 13.62 -60.28
C GLY A 215 0.92 12.57 -59.20
N THR A 216 1.89 11.69 -59.45
CA THR A 216 2.37 10.63 -58.54
C THR A 216 2.75 11.16 -57.15
N LYS A 217 3.23 12.41 -57.10
CA LYS A 217 3.64 13.11 -55.88
C LYS A 217 2.46 13.48 -54.96
N GLN A 218 1.25 13.66 -55.49
CA GLN A 218 0.06 13.93 -54.67
C GLN A 218 -0.50 12.65 -54.05
N ARG A 219 -0.51 11.54 -54.80
CA ARG A 219 -0.98 10.24 -54.29
C ARG A 219 -0.12 9.75 -53.13
N SER A 220 1.20 9.84 -53.28
CA SER A 220 2.14 9.50 -52.20
C SER A 220 1.98 10.34 -50.92
N ARG A 221 1.45 11.56 -51.01
CA ARG A 221 1.20 12.40 -49.83
C ARG A 221 -0.11 12.05 -49.11
N LEU A 222 -1.15 11.71 -49.87
CA LEU A 222 -2.40 11.16 -49.33
C LEU A 222 -2.15 9.83 -48.64
N ASP A 223 -1.37 8.93 -49.26
CA ASP A 223 -1.01 7.65 -48.66
C ASP A 223 -0.21 7.83 -47.35
N GLU A 224 0.65 8.86 -47.27
CA GLU A 224 1.41 9.20 -46.05
C GLU A 224 0.50 9.79 -44.96
N TYR A 225 -0.46 10.66 -45.34
CA TYR A 225 -1.48 11.17 -44.42
C TYR A 225 -2.30 10.03 -43.82
N ASP A 226 -2.85 9.14 -44.65
CA ASP A 226 -3.68 8.02 -44.19
C ASP A 226 -2.90 7.09 -43.25
N ARG A 227 -1.62 6.83 -43.55
CA ARG A 227 -0.73 6.06 -42.68
C ARG A 227 -0.53 6.72 -41.31
N VAL A 228 -0.27 8.03 -41.27
CA VAL A 228 -0.03 8.76 -40.03
C VAL A 228 -1.32 8.96 -39.23
N ALA A 229 -2.46 9.12 -39.92
CA ALA A 229 -3.78 9.25 -39.31
C ALA A 229 -4.26 7.92 -38.68
N ALA A 230 -3.89 6.78 -39.26
CA ALA A 230 -4.24 5.45 -38.76
C ALA A 230 -3.49 5.02 -37.49
N ILE A 231 -2.49 5.79 -37.03
CA ILE A 231 -1.83 5.55 -35.74
C ILE A 231 -2.80 5.98 -34.63
N ASP A 232 -3.11 5.10 -33.67
CA ASP A 232 -3.97 5.49 -32.55
C ASP A 232 -3.32 6.64 -31.75
N ALA A 233 -4.13 7.64 -31.39
CA ALA A 233 -3.66 8.69 -30.49
C ALA A 233 -3.49 8.10 -29.07
N PRO A 234 -2.46 8.50 -28.32
CA PRO A 234 -2.34 8.10 -26.93
C PRO A 234 -3.58 8.55 -26.14
N GLU A 235 -4.05 7.70 -25.22
CA GLU A 235 -5.15 8.08 -24.33
C GLU A 235 -4.72 9.27 -23.46
N ALA A 236 -5.60 10.25 -23.30
CA ALA A 236 -5.33 11.39 -22.45
C ALA A 236 -5.58 10.99 -20.99
N GLU A 237 -4.54 10.98 -20.17
CA GLU A 237 -4.68 10.78 -18.73
C GLU A 237 -5.49 11.96 -18.15
N LEU A 238 -6.69 11.68 -17.63
CA LEU A 238 -7.54 12.68 -17.02
C LEU A 238 -6.99 13.02 -15.64
N VAL A 239 -6.34 14.18 -15.51
CA VAL A 239 -6.01 14.74 -14.20
C VAL A 239 -7.32 15.15 -13.53
N MET A 240 -7.75 14.35 -12.55
CA MET A 240 -8.88 14.70 -11.70
C MET A 240 -8.37 15.37 -10.43
N ASP A 241 -8.79 16.62 -10.22
CA ASP A 241 -8.60 17.29 -8.94
C ASP A 241 -9.66 16.79 -7.95
N LEU A 242 -9.22 16.29 -6.79
CA LEU A 242 -10.13 16.00 -5.68
C LEU A 242 -10.58 17.33 -5.06
N ILE A 243 -11.82 17.72 -5.32
CA ILE A 243 -12.41 18.95 -4.77
C ILE A 243 -13.01 18.65 -3.40
N ILE A 244 -12.40 19.16 -2.34
CA ILE A 244 -13.01 19.21 -1.00
C ILE A 244 -13.82 20.50 -0.91
N PRO A 245 -15.14 20.45 -0.68
CA PRO A 245 -15.95 21.65 -0.59
C PRO A 245 -15.50 22.54 0.59
N PRO A 246 -15.46 23.87 0.42
CA PRO A 246 -15.03 24.77 1.48
C PRO A 246 -16.01 24.69 2.67
N ALA A 247 -15.47 24.74 3.88
CA ALA A 247 -16.28 24.77 5.10
C ALA A 247 -17.16 26.02 5.16
N SER A 248 -18.37 25.89 5.70
CA SER A 248 -19.20 27.04 6.07
C SER A 248 -18.49 27.92 7.11
N ALA A 249 -18.89 29.19 7.29
CA ALA A 249 -18.28 30.08 8.27
C ALA A 249 -18.21 29.45 9.68
N LEU A 250 -16.99 29.12 10.12
CA LEU A 250 -16.70 28.51 11.42
C LEU A 250 -16.46 29.60 12.48
N ALA A 251 -16.79 29.28 13.74
CA ALA A 251 -16.34 30.09 14.87
C ALA A 251 -14.82 29.90 15.07
N ASN A 252 -14.17 30.85 15.76
CA ASN A 252 -12.71 30.82 15.93
C ASN A 252 -12.23 29.57 16.70
N THR A 253 -13.00 29.11 17.68
CA THR A 253 -12.74 27.87 18.44
C THR A 253 -13.71 26.78 17.99
N ILE A 254 -13.17 25.66 17.50
CA ILE A 254 -13.94 24.52 16.99
C ILE A 254 -14.08 23.44 18.07
N ILE A 255 -12.97 23.11 18.74
CA ILE A 255 -12.91 22.12 19.81
C ILE A 255 -11.93 22.64 20.87
N ASP A 256 -12.31 22.50 22.14
CA ASP A 256 -11.45 22.76 23.29
C ASP A 256 -11.52 21.58 24.25
N ALA A 257 -10.39 20.91 24.47
CA ALA A 257 -10.26 19.73 25.31
C ALA A 257 -9.29 20.05 26.45
N VAL A 258 -9.77 19.92 27.68
CA VAL A 258 -9.03 20.27 28.89
C VAL A 258 -8.87 19.04 29.77
N GLU A 259 -7.61 18.72 30.06
CA GLU A 259 -7.16 17.60 30.91
C GLU A 259 -7.80 16.25 30.54
N ILE A 260 -8.02 16.00 29.25
CA ILE A 260 -8.71 14.77 28.84
C ILE A 260 -7.84 13.54 29.06
N GLY A 261 -8.46 12.46 29.54
CA GLY A 261 -7.83 11.17 29.74
C GLY A 261 -8.68 10.01 29.22
N ALA A 262 -8.03 8.95 28.76
CA ALA A 262 -8.66 7.74 28.27
C ALA A 262 -7.95 6.49 28.79
N HIS A 263 -8.71 5.51 29.28
CA HIS A 263 -8.18 4.19 29.63
C HIS A 263 -9.10 3.06 29.17
N ILE A 264 -8.51 1.91 28.86
CA ILE A 264 -9.22 0.67 28.51
C ILE A 264 -8.70 -0.44 29.41
N ASN A 265 -9.60 -1.16 30.11
CA ASN A 265 -9.24 -2.29 31.00
C ASN A 265 -8.07 -1.96 31.93
N ASP A 266 -8.18 -0.83 32.64
CA ASP A 266 -7.17 -0.28 33.57
C ASP A 266 -5.81 0.11 32.96
N ARG A 267 -5.65 0.03 31.63
CA ARG A 267 -4.49 0.58 30.91
C ARG A 267 -4.81 1.98 30.40
N TRP A 268 -4.07 2.97 30.90
CA TRP A 268 -4.10 4.33 30.36
C TRP A 268 -3.60 4.35 28.90
N LEU A 269 -4.38 4.96 28.02
CA LEU A 269 -3.98 5.28 26.66
C LEU A 269 -3.27 6.64 26.63
N PHE A 270 -3.87 7.63 27.29
CA PHE A 270 -3.31 8.95 27.51
C PHE A 270 -4.00 9.62 28.72
N SER A 271 -3.33 10.57 29.35
CA SER A 271 -3.85 11.34 30.48
C SER A 271 -3.39 12.80 30.42
N HIS A 272 -4.14 13.69 31.09
CA HIS A 272 -3.85 15.12 31.23
C HIS A 272 -3.58 15.86 29.91
N LEU A 273 -4.28 15.46 28.84
CA LEU A 273 -4.08 16.05 27.52
C LEU A 273 -4.92 17.34 27.37
N ASN A 274 -4.26 18.43 26.99
CA ASN A 274 -4.91 19.71 26.67
C ASN A 274 -4.73 19.99 25.18
N LEU A 275 -5.83 20.21 24.46
CA LEU A 275 -5.84 20.46 23.02
C LEU A 275 -6.90 21.49 22.65
N SER A 276 -6.55 22.44 21.78
CA SER A 276 -7.51 23.37 21.19
C SER A 276 -7.34 23.38 19.67
N PHE A 277 -8.47 23.41 18.96
CA PHE A 277 -8.52 23.46 17.50
C PHE A 277 -9.23 24.74 17.06
N GLU A 278 -8.53 25.51 16.24
CA GLU A 278 -9.01 26.78 15.69
C GLU A 278 -9.38 26.64 14.21
N ALA A 279 -10.18 27.59 13.70
CA ALA A 279 -10.53 27.61 12.28
C ALA A 279 -9.28 27.76 11.38
N GLY A 280 -9.17 26.87 10.40
CA GLY A 280 -8.07 26.86 9.44
C GLY A 280 -6.80 26.13 9.92
N SER A 281 -6.79 25.53 11.11
CA SER A 281 -5.66 24.71 11.53
C SER A 281 -5.66 23.35 10.81
N CYS A 282 -4.47 22.87 10.47
CA CYS A 282 -4.23 21.52 9.97
C CYS A 282 -3.30 20.82 10.94
N THR A 283 -3.81 19.84 11.69
CA THR A 283 -3.08 19.17 12.78
C THR A 283 -2.94 17.69 12.46
N GLY A 284 -1.70 17.22 12.34
CA GLY A 284 -1.40 15.80 12.20
C GLY A 284 -1.31 15.11 13.56
N ILE A 285 -1.87 13.90 13.67
CA ILE A 285 -1.73 13.03 14.84
C ILE A 285 -0.87 11.83 14.44
N ILE A 286 0.26 11.65 15.14
CA ILE A 286 1.18 10.52 14.94
C ILE A 286 1.28 9.68 16.20
N GLY A 287 1.74 8.44 16.04
CA GLY A 287 2.00 7.53 17.16
C GLY A 287 1.74 6.08 16.78
N ARG A 288 2.25 5.16 17.60
CA ARG A 288 2.09 3.72 17.37
C ARG A 288 0.63 3.28 17.36
N ASN A 289 0.36 2.19 16.67
CA ASN A 289 -0.97 1.60 16.70
C ASN A 289 -1.33 1.11 18.12
N GLY A 290 -2.58 1.33 18.54
CA GLY A 290 -3.04 0.98 19.88
C GLY A 290 -2.80 2.03 20.99
N LEU A 291 -2.14 3.16 20.71
CA LEU A 291 -1.99 4.27 21.67
C LEU A 291 -3.24 5.16 21.85
N GLY A 292 -4.38 4.77 21.27
CA GLY A 292 -5.64 5.49 21.43
C GLY A 292 -5.91 6.63 20.44
N LYS A 293 -5.24 6.65 19.27
CA LYS A 293 -5.51 7.64 18.19
C LYS A 293 -7.00 7.70 17.81
N THR A 294 -7.59 6.54 17.50
CA THR A 294 -9.03 6.44 17.17
C THR A 294 -9.90 6.82 18.36
N THR A 295 -9.51 6.43 19.58
CA THR A 295 -10.20 6.81 20.82
C THR A 295 -10.22 8.33 21.01
N LEU A 296 -9.08 9.00 20.76
CA LEU A 296 -8.97 10.45 20.82
C LEU A 296 -9.91 11.11 19.79
N LEU A 297 -9.93 10.63 18.54
CA LEU A 297 -10.84 11.16 17.52
C LEU A 297 -12.32 11.02 17.94
N ARG A 298 -12.72 9.84 18.45
CA ARG A 298 -14.08 9.62 18.96
C ARG A 298 -14.44 10.53 20.13
N MET A 299 -13.47 10.82 21.02
CA MET A 299 -13.67 11.78 22.12
C MET A 299 -13.82 13.21 21.63
N LEU A 300 -12.99 13.65 20.67
CA LEU A 300 -13.06 15.00 20.11
C LEU A 300 -14.35 15.24 19.31
N MET A 301 -14.92 14.19 18.71
CA MET A 301 -16.23 14.23 18.05
C MET A 301 -17.42 14.08 19.01
N GLY A 302 -17.17 13.87 20.31
CA GLY A 302 -18.24 13.67 21.32
C GLY A 302 -18.95 12.32 21.26
N GLN A 303 -18.47 11.37 20.43
CA GLN A 303 -19.00 10.01 20.33
C GLN A 303 -18.66 9.15 21.57
N GLN A 304 -17.58 9.50 22.26
CA GLN A 304 -17.13 8.84 23.49
C GLN A 304 -16.80 9.91 24.54
N ALA A 305 -17.33 9.77 25.75
CA ALA A 305 -16.95 10.65 26.86
C ALA A 305 -15.51 10.33 27.33
N PRO A 306 -14.70 11.34 27.65
CA PRO A 306 -13.39 11.09 28.23
C PRO A 306 -13.55 10.54 29.66
N ASN A 307 -12.59 9.72 30.10
CA ASN A 307 -12.57 9.18 31.46
C ASN A 307 -12.25 10.29 32.48
N GLU A 308 -11.44 11.27 32.07
CA GLU A 308 -11.08 12.46 32.85
C GLU A 308 -11.17 13.71 31.96
N GLY A 309 -11.29 14.88 32.58
CA GLY A 309 -11.33 16.15 31.87
C GLY A 309 -12.65 16.41 31.12
N LYS A 310 -12.61 17.33 30.15
CA LYS A 310 -13.79 17.75 29.40
C LYS A 310 -13.44 18.13 27.97
N VAL A 311 -14.29 17.71 27.03
CA VAL A 311 -14.29 18.20 25.65
C VAL A 311 -15.46 19.16 25.46
N THR A 312 -15.19 20.33 24.88
CA THR A 312 -16.18 21.34 24.52
C THR A 312 -16.14 21.55 23.01
N ILE A 313 -17.28 21.34 22.35
CA ILE A 313 -17.41 21.47 20.89
C ILE A 313 -18.15 22.77 20.58
N GLY A 314 -17.65 23.52 19.58
CA GLY A 314 -18.27 24.73 19.09
C GLY A 314 -19.68 24.48 18.53
N LYS A 315 -20.64 25.36 18.85
CA LYS A 315 -22.07 25.17 18.51
C LYS A 315 -22.40 25.05 17.01
N ARG A 316 -21.48 25.43 16.12
CA ARG A 316 -21.66 25.42 14.66
C ARG A 316 -20.66 24.47 13.98
N THR A 317 -19.94 23.67 14.76
CA THR A 317 -19.01 22.69 14.24
C THR A 317 -19.80 21.54 13.63
N VAL A 318 -19.49 21.20 12.38
CA VAL A 318 -20.00 20.01 11.70
C VAL A 318 -18.82 19.12 11.41
N PHE A 319 -18.88 17.85 11.81
CA PHE A 319 -17.82 16.89 11.56
C PHE A 319 -18.09 16.10 10.28
N ASN A 320 -17.05 15.97 9.47
CA ASN A 320 -16.99 14.97 8.42
C ASN A 320 -15.90 13.97 8.82
N TYR A 321 -16.29 12.75 9.14
CA TYR A 321 -15.40 11.72 9.67
C TYR A 321 -15.31 10.55 8.69
N VAL A 322 -14.09 10.09 8.45
CA VAL A 322 -13.83 8.91 7.64
C VAL A 322 -13.11 7.90 8.54
N ASP A 323 -13.78 6.81 8.89
CA ASP A 323 -13.18 5.74 9.70
C ASP A 323 -12.23 4.86 8.86
N GLN A 324 -11.28 4.24 9.53
CA GLN A 324 -10.36 3.24 8.97
C GLN A 324 -11.07 1.93 8.60
N GLN A 325 -12.21 1.63 9.23
CA GLN A 325 -13.01 0.46 8.90
C GLN A 325 -13.88 0.80 7.70
N ARG A 326 -13.40 0.38 6.51
CA ARG A 326 -14.10 0.31 5.22
C ARG A 326 -15.51 0.91 5.23
N LEU A 327 -15.67 2.04 4.53
CA LEU A 327 -16.97 2.46 3.98
C LEU A 327 -17.67 1.19 3.45
N LEU A 328 -18.79 0.83 4.07
CA LEU A 328 -19.61 -0.32 3.67
C LEU A 328 -20.30 0.04 2.35
N LEU A 329 -19.51 0.08 1.26
CA LEU A 329 -20.02 0.35 -0.07
C LEU A 329 -20.84 -0.86 -0.51
N ASN A 330 -22.07 -0.61 -0.97
CA ASN A 330 -22.90 -1.68 -1.49
C ASN A 330 -22.38 -2.10 -2.88
N PRO A 331 -21.91 -3.34 -3.07
CA PRO A 331 -21.37 -3.80 -4.35
C PRO A 331 -22.40 -3.80 -5.49
N GLU A 332 -23.69 -3.75 -5.17
CA GLU A 332 -24.78 -3.69 -6.16
C GLU A 332 -25.07 -2.27 -6.65
N ASN A 333 -24.58 -1.24 -5.95
CA ASN A 333 -24.78 0.16 -6.34
C ASN A 333 -23.71 0.60 -7.36
N SER A 334 -24.10 1.44 -8.31
CA SER A 334 -23.11 2.15 -9.13
C SER A 334 -22.35 3.18 -8.28
N VAL A 335 -21.14 3.55 -8.70
CA VAL A 335 -20.31 4.57 -8.02
C VAL A 335 -21.09 5.88 -7.82
N MET A 336 -21.89 6.28 -8.82
CA MET A 336 -22.71 7.49 -8.73
C MET A 336 -23.81 7.35 -7.68
N GLU A 337 -24.46 6.19 -7.58
CA GLU A 337 -25.52 5.95 -6.59
C GLU A 337 -24.97 5.90 -5.17
N GLU A 338 -23.77 5.37 -4.98
CA GLU A 338 -23.12 5.31 -3.69
C GLU A 338 -22.67 6.70 -3.21
N VAL A 339 -22.11 7.51 -4.12
CA VAL A 339 -21.69 8.89 -3.82
C VAL A 339 -22.88 9.85 -3.69
N ALA A 340 -23.94 9.67 -4.49
CA ALA A 340 -25.15 10.50 -4.43
C ALA A 340 -26.17 10.01 -3.38
N GLY A 341 -25.94 8.84 -2.79
CA GLY A 341 -26.81 8.24 -1.79
C GLY A 341 -26.82 9.03 -0.48
N PRO A 342 -27.85 8.82 0.38
CA PRO A 342 -27.99 9.52 1.66
C PRO A 342 -26.94 9.15 2.73
N MET A 343 -25.93 8.31 2.41
CA MET A 343 -24.88 7.86 3.34
C MET A 343 -23.73 8.86 3.51
N SER A 344 -24.04 10.16 3.56
CA SER A 344 -23.10 11.08 4.19
C SER A 344 -23.16 10.86 5.70
N GLU A 345 -22.20 10.12 6.26
CA GLU A 345 -21.95 10.04 7.70
C GLU A 345 -21.48 11.42 8.22
N PHE A 346 -22.38 12.41 8.17
CA PHE A 346 -22.22 13.61 8.98
C PHE A 346 -22.48 13.20 10.41
N VAL A 347 -21.44 13.21 11.24
CA VAL A 347 -21.61 13.16 12.68
C VAL A 347 -22.13 14.54 13.08
N GLN A 348 -23.44 14.61 13.35
CA GLN A 348 -24.11 15.83 13.85
C GLN A 348 -23.74 16.11 15.30
#